data_AF-A0A1S9DER3-F1
#
_entry.id   AF-A0A1S9DER3-F1
#
_cell.length_a   1.000
_cell.length_b   1.000
_cell.length_c   1.000
_cell.angle_alpha   90.00
_cell.angle_beta   90.00
_cell.angle_gamma   90.00
#
_symmetry.space_group_name_H-M   'P 1'
#
loop_
_entity.id
_entity.type
_entity.pdbx_description
1 polymer ?
#
loop_
_entity_poly.entity_id
_entity_poly.type
_entity_poly.pdbx_seq_one_letter_code
_entity_poly.pdbx_strand_id
1 'polypeptide(L)'
;MSGVELGLAIIGTLDLCLKYGQIIVTKYKTFNKADEEIEERILAIEAAWAKISQQLAFLKRVWASLDEDYQELQGRILRVLERKLQTAVLQISKLEKGANQTGTGFTDKRKALNMP
;
A
#
# COMPACT_ATOMS: atom_id res chain seq x y z
N MET A 1 20.25 18.28 -16.23
CA MET A 1 20.07 17.00 -15.52
C MET A 1 20.31 15.91 -16.55
N SER A 2 21.33 15.07 -16.37
CA SER A 2 21.74 14.12 -17.41
C SER A 2 20.73 12.96 -17.53
N GLY A 3 20.66 12.29 -18.69
CA GLY A 3 19.76 11.14 -18.90
C GLY A 3 19.98 10.00 -17.90
N VAL A 4 21.19 9.87 -17.35
CA VAL A 4 21.54 8.91 -16.30
C VAL A 4 20.87 9.26 -14.96
N GLU A 5 20.85 10.54 -14.58
CA GLU A 5 20.20 11.01 -13.34
C GLU A 5 18.68 10.77 -13.39
N LEU A 6 18.07 10.99 -14.56
CA LEU A 6 16.64 10.73 -14.77
C LEU A 6 16.32 9.23 -14.71
N GLY A 7 17.15 8.38 -15.32
CA GLY A 7 16.99 6.92 -15.24
C GLY A 7 17.06 6.39 -13.80
N LEU A 8 18.04 6.84 -13.02
CA LEU A 8 18.20 6.43 -11.62
C LEU A 8 17.02 6.86 -10.73
N ALA A 9 16.50 8.07 -10.93
CA ALA A 9 15.33 8.56 -10.20
C ALA A 9 14.09 7.69 -10.44
N ILE A 10 13.85 7.27 -11.69
CA ILE A 10 12.73 6.38 -12.03
C ILE A 10 12.89 4.99 -11.42
N ILE A 11 14.10 4.43 -11.46
CA ILE A 11 14.39 3.15 -10.81
C ILE A 11 14.07 3.22 -9.31
N GLY A 12 14.44 4.33 -8.65
CA GLY A 12 14.06 4.60 -7.26
C GLY A 12 12.55 4.65 -7.05
N THR A 13 11.80 5.36 -7.90
CA THR A 13 10.32 5.42 -7.84
C THR A 13 9.68 4.04 -8.04
N LEU A 14 10.21 3.20 -8.94
CA LEU A 14 9.76 1.82 -9.14
C LEU A 14 9.93 0.99 -7.85
N ASP A 15 11.08 1.11 -7.20
CA ASP A 15 11.37 0.42 -5.94
C ASP A 15 10.46 0.89 -4.80
N LEU A 16 10.16 2.20 -4.75
CA LEU A 16 9.20 2.74 -3.79
C LEU A 16 7.78 2.20 -4.02
N CYS A 17 7.33 2.12 -5.28
CA CYS A 17 6.04 1.52 -5.59
C CYS A 17 5.96 0.08 -5.09
N LEU A 18 6.97 -0.75 -5.40
CA LEU A 18 7.08 -2.13 -4.94
C LEU A 18 7.03 -2.23 -3.41
N LYS A 19 7.79 -1.38 -2.71
CA LYS A 19 7.82 -1.33 -1.25
C LYS A 19 6.46 -1.00 -0.65
N TYR A 20 5.80 0.07 -1.11
CA TYR A 20 4.54 0.52 -0.51
C TYR A 20 3.39 -0.43 -0.80
N GLY A 21 3.31 -1.03 -1.99
CA GLY A 21 2.28 -2.02 -2.28
C GLY A 21 2.39 -3.27 -1.42
N GLN A 22 3.61 -3.75 -1.14
CA GLN A 22 3.82 -4.85 -0.21
C GLN A 22 3.32 -4.53 1.21
N ILE A 23 3.53 -3.30 1.67
CA ILE A 23 3.04 -2.83 2.97
C ILE A 23 1.50 -2.87 3.00
N ILE A 24 0.83 -2.41 1.95
CA ILE A 24 -0.64 -2.41 1.85
C ILE A 24 -1.17 -3.84 1.99
N VAL A 25 -0.70 -4.77 1.15
CA VAL A 25 -1.16 -6.16 1.16
C VAL A 25 -0.94 -6.82 2.53
N THR A 26 0.22 -6.60 3.14
CA THR A 26 0.55 -7.19 4.45
C THR A 26 -0.37 -6.69 5.54
N LYS A 27 -0.66 -5.39 5.59
CA LYS A 27 -1.56 -4.80 6.59
C LYS A 27 -3.00 -5.29 6.42
N TYR A 28 -3.46 -5.45 5.19
CA TYR A 28 -4.79 -6.00 4.92
C TYR A 28 -4.94 -7.45 5.38
N LYS A 29 -3.94 -8.30 5.14
CA LYS A 29 -3.91 -9.69 5.65
C LYS A 29 -4.00 -9.79 7.18
N THR A 30 -3.51 -8.78 7.91
CA THR A 30 -3.55 -8.79 9.38
C THR A 30 -4.91 -8.46 9.99
N PHE A 31 -5.89 -7.99 9.20
CA PHE A 31 -7.27 -7.76 9.67
C PHE A 31 -8.12 -9.05 9.79
N ASN A 32 -7.47 -10.18 10.07
CA ASN A 32 -7.89 -11.59 9.98
C ASN A 32 -9.08 -12.03 10.86
N LYS A 33 -10.09 -11.19 11.11
CA LYS A 33 -11.26 -11.49 11.96
C LYS A 33 -12.56 -10.82 11.50
N ALA A 34 -12.69 -10.45 10.24
CA ALA A 34 -13.87 -9.72 9.80
C ALA A 34 -14.38 -10.28 8.47
N ASP A 35 -15.69 -10.54 8.45
CA ASP A 35 -16.63 -10.90 7.37
C ASP A 35 -16.10 -11.30 5.98
N GLU A 36 -16.84 -12.18 5.29
CA GLU A 36 -16.62 -12.56 3.89
C GLU A 36 -16.39 -11.34 2.96
N GLU A 37 -17.07 -10.21 3.20
CA GLU A 37 -16.87 -8.97 2.44
C GLU A 37 -15.44 -8.40 2.58
N ILE A 38 -14.81 -8.56 3.74
CA ILE A 38 -13.42 -8.12 3.98
C ILE A 38 -12.43 -9.08 3.36
N GLU A 39 -12.69 -10.39 3.38
CA GLU A 39 -11.88 -11.38 2.66
C GLU A 39 -11.90 -11.14 1.14
N GLU A 40 -13.06 -10.87 0.55
CA GLU A 40 -13.17 -10.50 -0.87
C GLU A 40 -12.37 -9.24 -1.21
N ARG A 41 -12.44 -8.21 -0.35
CA ARG A 41 -11.67 -6.98 -0.51
C ARG A 41 -10.17 -7.21 -0.39
N ILE A 42 -9.74 -8.06 0.56
CA ILE A 42 -8.32 -8.45 0.69
C ILE A 42 -7.85 -9.14 -0.59
N LEU A 43 -8.61 -10.11 -1.10
CA LEU A 43 -8.29 -10.84 -2.33
C LEU A 43 -8.21 -9.89 -3.55
N ALA A 44 -9.14 -8.94 -3.67
CA ALA A 44 -9.11 -7.95 -4.75
C ALA A 44 -7.85 -7.08 -4.70
N ILE A 45 -7.42 -6.68 -3.49
CA ILE A 45 -6.18 -5.91 -3.29
C ILE A 45 -4.96 -6.75 -3.65
N GLU A 46 -4.92 -8.03 -3.25
CA GLU A 46 -3.84 -8.95 -3.60
C GLU A 46 -3.74 -9.18 -5.11
N ALA A 47 -4.85 -9.45 -5.78
CA ALA A 47 -4.88 -9.67 -7.22
C ALA A 47 -4.44 -8.41 -7.99
N ALA A 48 -4.95 -7.24 -7.59
CA ALA A 48 -4.53 -5.97 -8.16
C ALA A 48 -3.03 -5.73 -7.95
N TRP A 49 -2.52 -5.99 -6.73
CA TRP A 49 -1.10 -5.82 -6.43
C TRP A 49 -0.20 -6.80 -7.18
N ALA A 50 -0.61 -8.06 -7.31
CA ALA A 50 0.11 -9.07 -8.09
C ALA A 50 0.28 -8.60 -9.55
N LYS A 51 -0.79 -8.10 -10.17
CA LYS A 51 -0.71 -7.55 -11.52
C LYS A 51 0.22 -6.34 -11.61
N ILE A 52 0.07 -5.37 -10.71
CA ILE A 52 0.88 -4.15 -10.72
C ILE A 52 2.36 -4.46 -10.50
N SER A 53 2.69 -5.31 -9.52
CA SER A 53 4.09 -5.65 -9.21
C SER A 53 4.79 -6.35 -10.38
N GLN A 54 4.11 -7.25 -11.10
CA GLN A 54 4.65 -7.86 -12.32
C GLN A 54 4.89 -6.82 -13.42
N GLN A 55 3.95 -5.89 -13.62
CA GLN A 55 4.12 -4.80 -14.60
C GLN A 55 5.30 -3.87 -14.24
N LEU A 56 5.46 -3.51 -12.96
CA LEU A 56 6.57 -2.69 -12.49
C LEU A 56 7.92 -3.41 -12.64
N ALA A 57 7.99 -4.70 -12.31
CA ALA A 57 9.19 -5.51 -12.47
C ALA A 57 9.60 -5.62 -13.95
N PHE A 58 8.63 -5.86 -14.83
CA PHE A 58 8.86 -5.86 -16.27
C PHE A 58 9.36 -4.50 -16.76
N LEU A 59 8.67 -3.42 -16.38
CA LEU A 59 9.02 -2.06 -16.77
C LEU A 59 10.43 -1.68 -16.31
N LYS A 60 10.82 -2.04 -15.07
CA LYS A 60 12.17 -1.84 -14.53
C LYS A 60 13.24 -2.50 -15.42
N ARG A 61 12.98 -3.73 -15.89
CA ARG A 61 13.91 -4.49 -16.73
C ARG A 61 14.08 -3.89 -18.12
N VAL A 62 13.02 -3.35 -18.71
CA VAL A 62 13.03 -2.85 -20.10
C VAL A 62 13.19 -1.33 -20.20
N TRP A 63 13.27 -0.61 -19.06
CA TRP A 63 13.25 0.85 -19.01
C TRP A 63 14.19 1.51 -20.02
N ALA A 64 15.46 1.12 -20.00
CA ALA A 64 16.51 1.71 -20.84
C ALA A 64 16.32 1.44 -22.35
N SER A 65 15.49 0.47 -22.73
CA SER A 65 15.18 0.16 -24.15
C SER A 65 13.91 0.85 -24.65
N LEU A 66 13.19 1.57 -23.79
CA LEU A 66 12.00 2.31 -24.17
C LEU A 66 12.37 3.61 -24.86
N ASP A 67 11.52 4.02 -25.80
CA ASP A 67 11.56 5.35 -26.42
C ASP A 67 11.44 6.46 -25.35
N GLU A 68 12.12 7.58 -25.57
CA GLU A 68 12.21 8.68 -24.60
C GLU A 68 10.84 9.30 -24.27
N ASP A 69 9.96 9.47 -25.26
CA ASP A 69 8.62 10.00 -25.04
C ASP A 69 7.79 9.04 -24.18
N TYR A 70 7.97 7.74 -24.41
CA TYR A 70 7.32 6.70 -23.63
C TYR A 70 7.90 6.61 -22.21
N GLN A 71 9.21 6.77 -22.03
CA GLN A 71 9.84 6.88 -20.70
C GLN A 71 9.29 8.10 -19.94
N GLU A 72 9.13 9.24 -20.59
CA GLU A 72 8.58 10.43 -19.93
C GLU A 72 7.14 10.18 -19.45
N LEU A 73 6.28 9.64 -20.34
CA LEU A 73 4.90 9.30 -20.01
C LEU A 73 4.84 8.29 -18.86
N GLN A 74 5.64 7.22 -18.92
CA GLN A 74 5.70 6.22 -17.86
C GLN A 74 6.20 6.83 -16.55
N GLY A 75 7.19 7.72 -16.60
CA GLY A 75 7.68 8.42 -15.41
C GLY A 75 6.60 9.25 -14.72
N ARG A 76 5.72 9.89 -15.47
CA ARG A 76 4.56 10.63 -14.92
C ARG A 76 3.53 9.68 -14.29
N ILE A 77 3.23 8.56 -14.95
CA ILE A 77 2.31 7.52 -14.44
C ILE A 77 2.86 6.94 -13.13
N LEU A 78 4.15 6.59 -13.09
CA LEU A 78 4.81 6.02 -11.92
C LEU A 78 4.79 6.97 -10.71
N ARG A 79 5.03 8.27 -10.91
CA ARG A 79 4.91 9.26 -9.82
C ARG A 79 3.48 9.38 -9.28
N VAL A 80 2.46 9.24 -10.13
CA VAL A 80 1.07 9.20 -9.67
C VAL A 80 0.81 7.92 -8.86
N LEU A 81 1.29 6.77 -9.35
CA LEU A 81 1.17 5.49 -8.65
C LEU A 81 1.85 5.53 -7.29
N GLU A 82 3.09 6.03 -7.20
CA GLU A 82 3.85 6.17 -5.96
C GLU A 82 3.06 6.97 -4.91
N ARG A 83 2.53 8.14 -5.28
CA ARG A 83 1.74 8.99 -4.38
C ARG A 83 0.45 8.31 -3.90
N LYS A 84 -0.23 7.57 -4.79
CA LYS A 84 -1.43 6.81 -4.42
C LYS A 84 -1.08 5.70 -3.43
N LEU A 85 0.00 4.95 -3.67
CA LEU A 85 0.45 3.89 -2.77
C LEU A 85 0.87 4.44 -1.40
N GLN A 86 1.62 5.55 -1.37
CA GLN A 86 1.97 6.26 -0.13
C GLN A 86 0.72 6.70 0.65
N THR A 87 -0.26 7.29 -0.04
CA THR A 87 -1.52 7.74 0.56
C THR A 87 -2.29 6.57 1.17
N ALA A 88 -2.41 5.45 0.43
CA ALA A 88 -3.07 4.25 0.91
C ALA A 88 -2.37 3.67 2.16
N VAL A 89 -1.04 3.59 2.17
CA VAL A 89 -0.27 3.17 3.35
C VAL A 89 -0.56 4.06 4.56
N LEU A 90 -0.61 5.39 4.38
CA LEU A 90 -0.93 6.33 5.44
C LEU A 90 -2.36 6.14 5.97
N GLN A 91 -3.33 5.94 5.08
CA GLN A 91 -4.74 5.73 5.46
C GLN A 91 -4.92 4.44 6.26
N ILE A 92 -4.34 3.32 5.80
CA ILE A 92 -4.42 2.04 6.51
C ILE A 92 -3.75 2.15 7.89
N SER A 93 -2.59 2.82 7.96
CA SER A 93 -1.88 3.02 9.22
C SER A 93 -2.66 3.90 10.22
N LYS A 94 -3.52 4.81 9.74
CA LYS A 94 -4.42 5.57 10.62
C LYS A 94 -5.52 4.68 11.20
N LEU A 95 -6.08 3.77 10.40
CA LEU A 95 -7.12 2.84 10.84
C LEU A 95 -6.59 1.88 11.91
N GLU A 96 -5.37 1.36 11.76
CA GLU A 96 -4.70 0.54 12.79
C GLU A 96 -4.55 1.28 14.13
N LYS A 97 -4.15 2.56 14.09
CA LYS A 97 -4.02 3.39 15.30
C LYS A 97 -5.37 3.65 15.96
N GLY A 98 -6.41 3.89 15.18
CA GLY A 98 -7.78 4.08 15.67
C GLY A 98 -8.32 2.82 16.35
N ALA A 99 -8.13 1.65 15.73
CA ALA A 99 -8.55 0.36 16.30
C ALA A 99 -7.86 0.05 17.64
N ASN A 100 -6.58 0.38 17.78
CA ASN A 100 -5.82 0.17 19.02
C ASN A 100 -6.20 1.15 20.15
N GLN A 101 -6.76 2.33 19.84
CA GLN A 101 -7.19 3.32 20.83
C GLN A 101 -8.61 3.07 21.38
N THR A 102 -9.48 2.42 20.59
CA THR A 102 -10.84 2.08 21.02
C THR A 102 -10.93 0.85 21.93
N GLY A 103 -9.82 0.14 22.16
CA GLY A 103 -9.76 -1.09 22.95
C GLY A 103 -9.63 -0.94 24.48
N THR A 104 -9.53 0.28 25.03
CA THR A 104 -9.26 0.48 26.48
C THR A 104 -10.39 1.16 27.26
N GLY A 105 -11.58 1.33 26.68
CA GLY A 105 -12.63 2.17 27.28
C GLY A 105 -13.82 1.48 27.97
N PHE A 106 -13.91 0.14 28.00
CA PHE A 106 -15.13 -0.53 28.50
C PHE A 106 -14.88 -1.73 29.41
N THR A 107 -14.05 -1.56 30.43
CA THR A 107 -14.06 -2.45 31.61
C THR A 107 -13.79 -1.60 32.85
N ASP A 108 -14.83 -1.07 33.49
CA ASP A 108 -15.02 -1.14 34.96
C ASP A 108 -16.22 -0.29 35.43
N LYS A 109 -17.47 -0.79 35.28
CA LYS A 109 -18.65 -0.23 36.00
C LYS A 109 -19.68 -1.27 36.47
N ARG A 110 -19.35 -2.56 36.49
CA ARG A 110 -20.30 -3.61 36.95
C ARG A 110 -19.86 -4.36 38.21
N LYS A 111 -19.02 -3.77 39.06
CA LYS A 111 -18.66 -4.35 40.37
C LYS A 111 -19.09 -3.53 41.59
N ALA A 112 -20.09 -2.65 41.44
CA ALA A 112 -20.58 -1.82 42.55
C ALA A 112 -22.10 -1.93 42.83
N LEU A 113 -22.78 -2.95 42.32
CA LEU A 113 -24.18 -3.24 42.63
C LEU A 113 -24.36 -4.76 42.70
N ASN A 114 -23.94 -5.35 43.81
CA ASN A 114 -24.50 -6.57 44.42
C ASN A 114 -23.61 -7.00 45.60
N MET A 115 -23.91 -6.45 46.77
CA MET A 115 -23.58 -7.08 48.04
C MET A 115 -24.69 -6.73 49.03
N PRO A 116 -25.57 -7.67 49.40
CA PRO A 116 -26.08 -7.73 50.76
C PRO A 116 -25.00 -8.24 51.73
#